data_AF-T1ASX3-F1
#
_entry.id   AF-T1ASX3-F1
#
_cell.length_a   1.000
_cell.length_b   1.000
_cell.length_c   1.000
_cell.angle_alpha   90.00
_cell.angle_beta   90.00
_cell.angle_gamma   90.00
#
_symmetry.space_group_name_H-M   'P 1'
#
loop_
_entity.id
_entity.type
_entity.pdbx_description
1 polymer ?
#
loop_
_entity_poly.entity_id
_entity_poly.type
_entity_poly.pdbx_seq_one_letter_code
_entity_poly.pdbx_strand_id
1 'polypeptide(L)' 'MSSTTPPSRPLFRVSFLNQGKVYEVFVRKVHQDGLWGFVTLEDFVFGQRTERVIDPGEERLRDEFSGVRRVLVPMHAIF' A
#
# COMPACT_ATOMS: atom_id res chain seq x y z
N MET A 1 -15.56 -13.65 -30.44
CA MET A 1 -14.65 -14.18 -29.40
C MET A 1 -14.61 -13.15 -28.29
N SER A 2 -15.32 -13.39 -27.19
CA SER A 2 -15.49 -12.42 -26.11
C SER A 2 -14.21 -12.38 -25.25
N SER A 3 -13.47 -11.28 -25.33
CA SER A 3 -12.36 -11.01 -24.42
C SER A 3 -12.93 -10.68 -23.04
N THR A 4 -12.96 -11.65 -22.13
CA THR A 4 -13.23 -11.39 -20.72
C THR A 4 -12.03 -10.64 -20.14
N THR A 5 -12.16 -9.33 -19.96
CA THR A 5 -11.22 -8.53 -19.15
C THR A 5 -11.09 -9.20 -17.78
N PRO A 6 -9.88 -9.55 -17.31
CA PRO A 6 -9.72 -10.11 -15.98
C PRO A 6 -10.29 -9.13 -14.94
N PRO A 7 -10.92 -9.62 -13.85
CA PRO A 7 -11.46 -8.73 -12.82
C PRO A 7 -10.34 -7.82 -12.33
N SER A 8 -10.61 -6.51 -12.26
CA SER A 8 -9.67 -5.54 -11.72
C SER A 8 -9.33 -5.96 -10.29
N ARG A 9 -8.04 -6.19 -10.01
CA ARG A 9 -7.61 -6.51 -8.66
C ARG A 9 -7.98 -5.35 -7.74
N PRO A 10 -8.53 -5.61 -6.54
CA PRO A 10 -8.88 -4.55 -5.61
C PRO A 10 -7.65 -3.71 -5.27
N LEU A 11 -7.87 -2.43 -5.08
CA LEU A 11 -6.86 -1.48 -4.64
C LEU A 11 -7.31 -0.94 -3.28
N PHE A 12 -6.50 -1.18 -2.26
CA PHE A 12 -6.77 -0.75 -0.89
C PHE A 12 -5.94 0.49 -0.59
N ARG A 13 -6.55 1.49 0.03
CA ARG A 13 -5.83 2.57 0.71
C ARG A 13 -5.68 2.16 2.18
N VAL A 14 -4.45 2.10 2.67
CA VAL A 14 -4.15 1.73 4.05
C VAL A 14 -3.43 2.89 4.71
N SER A 15 -3.96 3.35 5.85
CA SER A 15 -3.36 4.38 6.68
C SER A 15 -2.86 3.76 7.98
N PHE A 16 -1.62 4.06 8.36
CA PHE A 16 -1.04 3.51 9.58
C PHE A 16 0.03 4.42 10.20
N LEU A 17 0.24 4.27 11.51
CA LEU A 17 1.28 4.95 12.26
C LEU A 17 2.57 4.11 12.29
N ASN A 18 3.70 4.72 11.94
CA ASN A 18 5.01 4.12 12.12
C ASN A 18 6.01 5.18 12.62
N GLN A 19 6.61 4.93 13.78
CA GLN A 19 7.59 5.85 14.42
C GLN A 19 7.12 7.32 14.49
N GLY A 20 5.85 7.55 14.85
CA GLY A 20 5.29 8.90 14.97
C GLY A 20 4.92 9.56 13.63
N LYS A 21 5.12 8.87 12.50
CA LYS A 21 4.72 9.34 11.17
C LYS A 21 3.49 8.57 10.69
N VAL A 22 2.56 9.28 10.07
CA VAL A 22 1.42 8.67 9.39
C VAL A 22 1.81 8.33 7.97
N TYR A 23 1.62 7.08 7.60
CA TYR A 23 1.81 6.58 6.24
C TYR A 23 0.43 6.33 5.62
N GLU A 24 0.27 6.75 4.37
CA GLU A 24 -0.88 6.42 3.55
C GLU A 24 -0.36 5.75 2.27
N VAL A 25 -0.73 4.49 2.06
CA VAL A 25 -0.22 3.67 0.96
C VAL A 25 -1.37 3.03 0.20
N PHE A 26 -1.14 2.79 -1.09
CA PHE A 26 -2.04 1.98 -1.91
C PHE A 26 -1.42 0.62 -2.18
N VAL A 27 -2.19 -0.45 -1.96
CA VAL A 27 -1.71 -1.84 -2.09
C VAL A 27 -2.77 -2.72 -2.74
N ARG A 28 -2.35 -3.79 -3.41
CA ARG A 28 -3.30 -4.75 -4.02
C ARG A 28 -3.57 -5.97 -3.15
N LYS A 29 -2.76 -6.19 -2.11
CA LYS A 29 -2.94 -7.29 -1.17
C LYS A 29 -2.85 -6.80 0.27
N VAL A 30 -3.86 -7.15 1.04
CA VAL A 30 -3.96 -6.94 2.48
C VAL A 30 -4.41 -8.26 3.08
N HIS A 31 -3.59 -8.85 3.96
CA HIS A 31 -3.89 -10.14 4.57
C HIS A 31 -3.14 -10.30 5.89
N GLN A 32 -3.49 -11.31 6.67
CA GLN A 32 -2.72 -11.73 7.84
C GLN A 32 -1.96 -13.01 7.49
N ASP A 33 -0.64 -12.98 7.61
CA ASP A 33 0.22 -14.17 7.46
C ASP A 33 0.34 -14.94 8.79
N GLY A 34 1.37 -15.78 8.93
CA GLY A 34 1.66 -16.54 10.13
C GLY A 34 2.08 -15.73 11.37
N LEU A 35 2.18 -14.39 11.29
CA LEU A 35 2.46 -13.53 12.45
C LEU A 35 1.17 -12.89 12.98
N TRP A 36 0.69 -13.41 14.10
CA TRP A 36 -0.52 -12.92 14.74
C TRP A 36 -0.36 -11.48 15.24
N GLY A 37 -1.42 -10.67 15.11
CA GLY A 37 -1.43 -9.26 15.50
C GLY A 37 -0.83 -8.30 14.46
N PHE A 38 -0.41 -8.80 13.30
CA PHE A 38 0.09 -8.00 12.18
C PHE A 38 -0.77 -8.18 10.93
N VAL A 39 -0.77 -7.15 10.08
CA VAL A 39 -1.31 -7.16 8.72
C VAL A 39 -0.15 -7.05 7.74
N THR A 40 -0.09 -7.97 6.78
CA THR A 40 0.83 -7.94 5.65
C THR A 40 0.24 -7.12 4.51
N LEU A 41 1.02 -6.13 4.07
CA LEU A 41 0.73 -5.28 2.92
C LEU A 41 1.70 -5.62 1.78
N GLU A 42 1.19 -5.92 0.59
CA GLU A 42 2.02 -6.23 -0.60
C GLU A 42 1.45 -5.60 -1.88
N ASP A 43 2.25 -5.66 -2.96
CA ASP A 43 1.92 -5.12 -4.27
C ASP A 43 1.58 -3.62 -4.18
N PHE A 44 2.52 -2.84 -3.63
CA PHE A 44 2.42 -1.38 -3.50
C PHE A 44 2.24 -0.70 -4.86
N VAL A 45 1.36 0.29 -4.91
CA VAL A 45 1.03 1.05 -6.10
C VAL A 45 1.33 2.53 -5.84
N PHE A 46 2.22 3.11 -6.65
CA PHE A 46 2.56 4.52 -6.63
C PHE A 46 2.08 5.20 -7.91
N GLY A 47 1.88 6.51 -7.88
CA GLY A 47 1.50 7.31 -9.05
C GLY A 47 0.01 7.25 -9.41
N GLN A 48 -0.88 7.05 -8.41
CA GLN A 48 -2.34 7.03 -8.66
C GLN A 48 -2.96 8.43 -8.69
N ARG A 49 -2.25 9.48 -8.24
CA ARG A 49 -2.67 10.87 -8.42
C ARG A 49 -2.22 11.36 -9.80
N THR A 50 -3.11 11.27 -10.77
CA THR A 50 -2.90 11.82 -12.10
C THR A 50 -3.08 13.34 -12.10
N GLU A 51 -2.17 14.00 -12.82
CA GLU A 51 -2.23 15.37 -13.34
C GLU A 51 -1.78 16.54 -12.44
N ARG A 52 -0.61 17.06 -12.85
CA ARG A 52 -0.05 18.41 -12.65
C ARG A 52 0.71 18.75 -11.36
N VAL A 53 0.62 17.98 -10.28
CA VAL A 53 1.45 18.23 -9.08
C VAL A 53 2.00 16.92 -8.52
N ILE A 54 3.32 16.78 -8.53
CA ILE A 54 4.01 15.70 -7.82
C ILE A 54 3.93 16.02 -6.33
N ASP A 55 3.31 15.15 -5.53
CA ASP A 55 3.28 15.27 -4.07
C ASP A 55 4.67 14.83 -3.53
N PRO A 56 5.44 15.74 -2.88
CA PRO A 56 6.75 15.38 -2.31
C PRO A 56 6.66 14.27 -1.26
N GLY A 57 5.50 14.08 -0.62
CA GLY A 57 5.24 12.97 0.29
C GLY A 57 5.17 11.63 -0.44
N GLU A 58 4.50 11.59 -1.59
CA GLU A 58 4.39 10.36 -2.41
C GLU A 58 5.74 9.95 -2.99
N GLU A 59 6.56 10.91 -3.43
CA GLU A 59 7.91 10.63 -3.93
C GLU A 59 8.82 10.06 -2.82
N ARG A 60 8.80 10.65 -1.62
CA ARG A 60 9.54 10.11 -0.46
C ARG A 60 9.05 8.72 -0.08
N LEU A 61 7.74 8.48 -0.09
CA LEU A 61 7.17 7.17 0.17
C LEU A 61 7.62 6.15 -0.87
N ARG A 62 7.61 6.51 -2.16
CA ARG A 62 8.10 5.63 -3.24
C ARG A 62 9.57 5.27 -3.02
N ASP A 63 10.40 6.25 -2.67
CA ASP A 63 11.84 6.03 -2.46
C ASP A 63 12.10 5.18 -1.20
N GLU A 64 11.37 5.44 -0.11
CA GLU A 64 11.47 4.67 1.15
C GLU A 64 11.01 3.22 0.99
N PHE A 65 9.97 2.98 0.19
CA PHE A 65 9.44 1.64 -0.09
C PHE A 65 10.06 1.00 -1.34
N SER A 66 11.06 1.64 -1.95
CA SER A 66 11.75 1.11 -3.12
C SER A 66 12.43 -0.22 -2.77
N GLY A 67 12.07 -1.29 -3.50
CA GLY A 67 12.56 -2.65 -3.25
C GLY A 67 11.86 -3.39 -2.10
N VAL A 68 10.92 -2.75 -1.39
CA VAL A 68 10.12 -3.41 -0.36
C VAL A 68 9.06 -4.29 -1.01
N ARG A 69 9.11 -5.60 -0.73
CA ARG A 69 8.14 -6.57 -1.26
C ARG A 69 6.88 -6.69 -0.42
N ARG A 70 7.05 -6.63 0.91
CA ARG A 70 5.96 -6.73 1.89
C ARG A 70 6.28 -5.94 3.15
N VAL A 71 5.26 -5.42 3.81
CA VAL A 71 5.36 -4.76 5.12
C VAL A 71 4.42 -5.43 6.10
N LEU A 72 4.90 -5.69 7.31
CA LEU A 72 4.09 -6.19 8.41
C LEU A 72 3.79 -5.02 9.35
N VAL A 73 2.53 -4.60 9.39
CA VAL A 73 2.06 -3.48 10.22
C VAL A 73 1.30 -4.04 11.42
N PRO A 74 1.61 -3.63 12.67
CA PRO A 74 0.80 -4.00 13.82
C PRO A 74 -0.66 -3.59 13.61
N MET A 75 -1.61 -4.48 13.88
CA MET A 75 -3.04 -4.22 13.65
C MET A 75 -3.55 -2.96 14.34
N HIS A 76 -3.06 -2.68 15.56
CA HIS A 76 -3.46 -1.52 16.34
C HIS A 76 -2.88 -0.19 15.81
N ALA A 77 -1.94 -0.24 14.86
CA ALA A 77 -1.36 0.94 14.24
C ALA A 77 -2.10 1.36 12.95
N ILE A 78 -3.04 0.54 12.46
CA ILE A 78 -3.85 0.81 11.26
C ILE A 78 -5.16 1.50 11.67
N PHE A 79 -5.59 2.50 10.91
CA PHE A 79 -6.83 3.27 11.16
C PHE A 79 -7.51 3.73 9.87
#